data_AF-A0A0Q5NK72-F1
#
_entry.id   AF-A0A0Q5NK72-F1
#
_cell.length_a   1.000
_cell.length_b   1.000
_cell.length_c   1.000
_cell.angle_alpha   90.00
_cell.angle_beta   90.00
_cell.angle_gamma   90.00
#
_symmetry.space_group_name_H-M   'P 1'
#
loop_
_entity.id
_entity.type
_entity.pdbx_description
1 polymer ?
#
loop_
_entity_poly.entity_id
_entity_poly.type
_entity_poly.pdbx_seq_one_letter_code
_entity_poly.pdbx_strand_id
1 'polypeptide(L)'
;MTLYVLLEFQYSAIIIVSIFFMAMISWTFFEYFLSRFLFHYQATTGFGKRLVYVFHENHHEFPIERDRLFMPPVPSILLAGVVFSVFALMS
;
A
#
# COMPACT_ATOMS: atom_id res chain seq x y z
N MET A 1 -10.86 -3.31 18.97
CA MET A 1 -11.43 -3.22 17.61
C MET A 1 -12.47 -4.32 17.36
N THR A 2 -12.10 -5.61 17.41
CA THR A 2 -13.01 -6.73 17.08
C THR A 2 -14.23 -6.84 18.01
N LEU A 3 -14.04 -6.66 19.33
CA LEU A 3 -15.14 -6.70 20.30
C LEU A 3 -16.14 -5.53 20.11
N TYR A 4 -15.64 -4.37 19.70
CA TYR A 4 -16.45 -3.16 19.47
C TYR A 4 -17.34 -3.31 18.23
N VAL A 5 -16.80 -3.88 17.14
CA VAL A 5 -17.56 -4.14 15.90
C VAL A 5 -18.71 -5.12 16.10
N LEU A 6 -18.50 -6.16 16.92
CA LEU A 6 -19.53 -7.15 17.23
C LEU A 6 -20.68 -6.56 18.06
N LEU A 7 -20.37 -5.62 18.97
CA LEU A 7 -21.35 -5.06 19.90
C LEU A 7 -22.16 -3.88 19.31
N GLU A 8 -21.54 -3.07 18.45
CA GLU A 8 -22.15 -1.84 17.91
C GLU A 8 -22.81 -2.04 16.53
N PHE A 9 -22.21 -2.86 15.65
CA PHE A 9 -22.65 -2.98 14.24
C PHE A 9 -23.41 -4.29 13.92
N GLN A 10 -23.59 -5.19 14.89
CA GLN A 10 -24.24 -6.50 14.74
C GLN A 10 -23.69 -7.39 13.60
N TYR A 11 -22.46 -7.17 13.13
CA TYR A 11 -21.84 -8.06 12.16
C TYR A 11 -21.59 -9.44 12.77
N SER A 12 -21.89 -10.50 12.04
CA SER A 12 -21.55 -11.85 12.49
C SER A 12 -20.03 -12.07 12.44
N ALA A 13 -19.52 -12.97 13.29
CA ALA A 13 -18.10 -13.34 13.27
C ALA A 13 -17.64 -13.83 11.89
N ILE A 14 -18.54 -14.49 11.13
CA ILE A 14 -18.28 -14.96 9.77
C ILE A 14 -17.96 -13.78 8.84
N ILE A 15 -18.77 -12.71 8.89
CA ILE A 15 -18.56 -11.52 8.05
C ILE A 15 -17.20 -10.88 8.35
N ILE A 16 -16.85 -10.74 9.64
CA ILE A 16 -15.57 -10.15 10.05
C ILE A 16 -14.40 -10.97 9.51
N VAL A 17 -14.46 -12.30 9.66
CA VAL A 17 -13.41 -13.21 9.19
C VAL A 17 -13.32 -13.17 7.66
N SER A 18 -14.46 -13.18 6.95
CA SER A 18 -14.49 -13.08 5.49
C SER A 18 -13.87 -11.77 4.99
N ILE A 19 -14.20 -10.63 5.60
CA ILE A 19 -13.63 -9.33 5.25
C ILE A 19 -12.11 -9.33 5.51
N PHE A 20 -11.66 -9.88 6.64
CA PHE A 20 -10.23 -9.95 6.95
C PHE A 20 -9.45 -10.72 5.87
N PHE A 21 -9.92 -11.91 5.48
CA PHE A 21 -9.25 -12.69 4.44
C PHE A 21 -9.32 -12.02 3.07
N MET A 22 -10.46 -11.40 2.74
CA MET A 22 -10.58 -10.66 1.48
C MET A 22 -9.62 -9.47 1.43
N ALA A 23 -9.48 -8.72 2.53
CA ALA A 23 -8.51 -7.63 2.64
C ALA A 23 -7.06 -8.13 2.49
N MET A 24 -6.71 -9.26 3.11
CA MET A 24 -5.38 -9.89 2.97
C MET A 24 -5.08 -10.25 1.52
N ILE A 25 -6.04 -10.87 0.82
CA ILE A 25 -5.88 -11.23 -0.60
C ILE A 25 -5.78 -9.98 -1.47
N SER A 26 -6.65 -8.97 -1.25
CA SER A 26 -6.57 -7.71 -1.97
C SER A 26 -5.23 -7.00 -1.75
N TRP A 27 -4.67 -7.07 -0.54
CA TRP A 27 -3.37 -6.49 -0.22
C TRP A 27 -2.23 -7.16 -0.98
N THR A 28 -2.21 -8.49 -1.10
CA THR A 28 -1.15 -9.18 -1.87
C THR A 28 -1.22 -8.85 -3.36
N PHE A 29 -2.41 -8.72 -3.94
CA PHE A 29 -2.57 -8.22 -5.31
C PHE A 29 -2.07 -6.79 -5.44
N PHE A 30 -2.43 -5.91 -4.50
CA PHE A 30 -1.98 -4.53 -4.47
C PHE A 30 -0.45 -4.42 -4.42
N GLU A 31 0.21 -5.16 -3.52
CA GLU A 31 1.67 -5.25 -3.43
C GLU A 31 2.30 -5.73 -4.75
N TYR A 32 1.70 -6.75 -5.38
CA TYR A 32 2.17 -7.26 -6.68
C TYR A 32 2.09 -6.19 -7.76
N PHE A 33 0.97 -5.48 -7.88
CA PHE A 33 0.79 -4.44 -8.89
C PHE A 33 1.75 -3.27 -8.68
N LEU A 34 1.89 -2.78 -7.44
CA LEU A 34 2.83 -1.70 -7.13
C LEU A 34 4.27 -2.09 -7.44
N SER A 35 4.69 -3.26 -6.94
CA SER A 35 6.05 -3.74 -7.14
C SER A 35 6.35 -3.94 -8.62
N ARG A 36 5.43 -4.56 -9.38
CA ARG A 36 5.68 -4.87 -10.79
C ARG A 36 5.59 -3.66 -11.71
N PHE A 37 4.61 -2.78 -11.51
CA PHE A 37 4.28 -1.74 -12.49
C PHE A 37 4.68 -0.33 -12.04
N LEU A 38 4.46 0.03 -10.78
CA LEU A 38 4.73 1.40 -10.31
C LEU A 38 6.22 1.58 -9.96
N PHE A 39 6.77 0.64 -9.18
CA PHE A 39 8.12 0.73 -8.64
C PHE A 39 9.21 0.48 -9.69
N HIS A 40 8.90 -0.27 -10.75
CA HIS A 40 9.82 -0.55 -11.87
C HIS A 40 9.42 0.21 -13.15
N TYR A 41 8.65 1.29 -13.01
CA TYR A 41 8.24 2.10 -14.15
C TYR A 41 9.45 2.82 -14.78
N GLN A 42 9.70 2.60 -16.06
CA GLN A 42 10.79 3.26 -16.79
C GLN A 42 10.41 4.68 -17.20
N ALA A 43 10.51 5.61 -16.25
CA ALA A 43 10.21 7.00 -16.49
C ALA A 43 11.18 7.65 -17.51
N THR A 44 10.62 8.34 -18.50
CA THR A 44 11.39 9.07 -19.52
C THR A 44 11.72 10.50 -19.09
N THR A 45 10.87 11.11 -18.25
CA THR A 45 11.02 12.49 -17.78
C THR A 45 11.92 12.57 -16.53
N GLY A 46 12.62 13.70 -16.36
CA GLY A 46 13.49 13.91 -15.18
C GLY A 46 12.73 13.85 -13.85
N PHE A 47 11.52 14.40 -13.81
CA PHE A 47 10.65 14.31 -12.63
C PHE A 47 10.20 12.87 -12.35
N GLY A 48 9.76 12.13 -13.37
CA GLY A 48 9.33 10.75 -13.21
C GLY A 48 10.47 9.84 -12.71
N LYS A 49 11.69 10.02 -13.24
CA LYS A 49 12.87 9.29 -12.76
C LYS A 49 13.14 9.56 -11.28
N ARG A 50 12.98 10.82 -10.84
CA ARG A 50 13.15 11.19 -9.43
C ARG A 50 12.06 10.61 -8.53
N LEU A 51 10.83 10.47 -9.02
CA LEU A 51 9.76 9.78 -8.29
C LEU A 51 10.10 8.29 -8.11
N VAL A 52 10.33 7.56 -9.20
CA VAL A 52 10.65 6.11 -9.16
C VAL A 52 11.90 5.85 -8.29
N TYR A 53 12.92 6.69 -8.49
CA TYR A 53 13.84 7.26 -7.50
C TYR A 53 13.62 6.91 -6.02
N VAL A 54 12.81 7.79 -5.43
CA VAL A 54 12.45 7.86 -4.02
C VAL A 54 11.54 6.71 -3.60
N PHE A 55 10.74 6.18 -4.53
CA PHE A 55 9.79 5.10 -4.22
C PHE A 55 10.47 3.74 -4.09
N HIS A 56 11.48 3.42 -4.91
CA HIS A 56 12.04 2.07 -4.93
C HIS A 56 13.51 1.98 -5.37
N GLU A 57 13.94 2.75 -6.37
CA GLU A 57 15.29 2.62 -6.97
C GLU A 57 16.42 2.86 -5.96
N ASN A 58 16.22 3.77 -5.00
CA ASN A 58 17.21 4.04 -3.95
C ASN A 58 17.56 2.81 -3.09
N HIS A 59 16.62 1.87 -2.93
CA HIS A 59 16.84 0.65 -2.15
C HIS A 59 17.71 -0.34 -2.93
N HIS A 60 17.58 -0.40 -4.26
CA HIS A 60 18.39 -1.26 -5.11
C HIS A 60 19.83 -0.78 -5.18
N GLU A 61 20.05 0.54 -5.13
CA GLU A 61 21.38 1.13 -5.08
C GLU A 61 22.08 0.88 -3.72
N PHE A 62 21.32 0.90 -2.62
CA PHE A 62 21.84 0.75 -1.25
C PHE A 62 21.09 -0.33 -0.45
N PRO A 63 21.23 -1.62 -0.81
CA PRO A 63 20.37 -2.70 -0.30
C PRO A 63 20.56 -3.04 1.18
N ILE A 64 21.68 -2.61 1.78
CA ILE A 64 22.06 -2.96 3.16
C ILE A 64 21.70 -1.83 4.14
N GLU A 65 21.41 -0.62 3.64
CA GLU A 65 21.07 0.52 4.49
C GLU A 65 19.66 0.37 5.05
N ARG A 66 19.56 0.20 6.38
CA ARG A 66 18.28 -0.03 7.09
C ARG A 66 17.27 1.09 6.86
N ASP A 67 17.73 2.32 6.72
CA ASP A 67 16.90 3.51 6.52
C ASP A 67 16.26 3.57 5.12
N ARG A 68 16.76 2.77 4.18
CA ARG A 68 16.27 2.66 2.80
C ARG A 68 15.59 1.33 2.51
N LEU A 69 15.63 0.41 3.47
CA LEU A 69 15.00 -0.91 3.33
C LEU A 69 13.47 -0.80 3.28
N PHE A 70 12.92 0.13 4.06
CA PHE A 70 11.49 0.43 4.06
C PHE A 70 11.19 1.59 3.12
N MET A 71 9.98 1.57 2.57
CA MET A 71 9.49 2.70 1.79
C MET A 71 9.54 3.98 2.65
N PRO A 72 10.11 5.08 2.14
CA PRO A 72 10.24 6.29 2.94
C PRO A 72 8.87 6.81 3.39
N PRO A 73 8.75 7.46 4.57
CA PRO A 73 7.46 7.85 5.15
C PRO A 73 6.58 8.69 4.22
N VAL A 74 7.19 9.60 3.45
CA VAL A 74 6.46 10.50 2.54
C VAL A 74 5.77 9.73 1.39
N PRO A 75 6.49 8.93 0.58
CA PRO A 75 5.87 8.01 -0.39
C PRO A 75 4.79 7.10 0.21
N SER A 76 5.01 6.57 1.42
CA SER A 76 4.03 5.71 2.09
C SER A 76 2.74 6.45 2.44
N ILE A 77 2.83 7.68 2.95
CA ILE A 77 1.66 8.51 3.25
C ILE A 77 0.90 8.89 1.97
N LEU A 78 1.62 9.23 0.89
CA LEU A 78 0.99 9.53 -0.40
C LEU A 78 0.23 8.31 -0.94
N LEU A 79 0.85 7.14 -0.90
CA LEU A 79 0.23 5.90 -1.34
C LEU A 79 -1.00 5.56 -0.49
N ALA A 80 -0.89 5.69 0.84
CA ALA A 80 -2.02 5.52 1.74
C ALA A 80 -3.14 6.52 1.40
N GLY A 81 -2.82 7.79 1.15
CA GLY A 81 -3.77 8.81 0.76
C GLY A 81 -4.54 8.46 -0.51
N VAL A 82 -3.86 7.93 -1.54
CA VAL A 82 -4.51 7.45 -2.77
C VAL A 82 -5.46 6.29 -2.47
N VAL A 83 -5.00 5.29 -1.71
CA VAL A 83 -5.83 4.13 -1.34
C VAL A 83 -7.08 4.57 -0.57
N PHE A 84 -6.91 5.41 0.46
CA PHE A 84 -8.03 5.96 1.24
C PHE A 84 -8.98 6.79 0.39
N SER A 85 -8.46 7.62 -0.53
CA SER A 85 -9.30 8.43 -1.43
C SER A 85 -10.15 7.55 -2.35
N VAL A 86 -9.59 6.46 -2.88
CA VAL A 86 -10.35 5.51 -3.68
C VAL A 86 -11.49 4.89 -2.86
N PHE A 87 -11.21 4.43 -1.63
CA PHE A 87 -12.26 3.89 -0.76
C PHE A 87 -13.33 4.92 -0.42
N ALA A 88 -12.94 6.16 -0.12
CA ALA A 88 -13.86 7.25 0.20
C ALA A 88 -14.76 7.65 -0.98
N LEU A 89 -14.30 7.48 -2.22
CA LEU A 89 -15.10 7.72 -3.43
C LEU A 89 -16.06 6.57 -3.74
N MET A 90 -15.82 5.37 -3.21
CA MET A 90 -16.64 4.18 -3.42
C MET A 90 -17.72 3.99 -2.35
N SER A 91 -17.60 4.68 -1.21
CA SER A 91 -18.55 4.68 -0.09
C SER A 91 -19.62 5.76 -0.24
#